data_AF-A9BV85-F1
#
_entry.id   AF-A9BV85-F1
#
_cell.length_a   1.000
_cell.length_b   1.000
_cell.length_c   1.000
_cell.angle_alpha   90.00
_cell.angle_beta   90.00
_cell.angle_gamma   90.00
#
_symmetry.space_group_name_H-M   'P 1'
#
loop_
_entity.id
_entity.type
_entity.pdbx_description
1 polymer ?
#
loop_
_entity_poly.entity_id
_entity_poly.type
_entity_poly.pdbx_seq_one_letter_code
_entity_poly.pdbx_strand_id
1 'polypeptide(L)'
;MALTLEQLNAADLATAASLLDGLYEHSPWIAEAALAQRPFRSLAQIKYAMAQVLDKAPVQAKLDLIRAHPELAGKAMETNTLTAESTNEQNKAGLTRCTPEELEHIRKLNAEYGKRFGFPFILAVRGPRGAGLAKAEIIETFERRLHNHPDFELGEALRNIHRIAEIRLNDKFGYTPELGNDVWDWQEKLAQHSDPGYAEKGQLTVTYLTDAHRACAQRISHWMRDCGFDEVEIDAVGNVVGRYKAATDDARTLLTGSHYDTVRNGGKYDGRLGIFVPMACVRELHRQGKRLPFHIEVVGFSEEEGQRYKATFLGSGALIGDFRQEWLEQKDADGITLREAMQHAGLCIDDIPKLQRDPARYLGFIEVHIEQGPVLNELDIPLGIVTSINGSARYICEMIGMASHAGTTPMDRRRDAACGVAELALYIEKRAARDGTSVATMGQLNVPSGSVNVVPGRCQFSLDLRAPTNEQRDAMVADILAEIEAIAQRRGLRYSTELAMKAAAAPSAPEWQQRWEAAVDALGVPLYRMPSGAGHDAMKLHEIMPQAMLFVRGLNAGISHNPLESSTADDMQLSVDAFSHVLNQLAQEQQ
;
A
#
# COMPACT_ATOMS: atom_id res chain seq x y z
N MET A 1 -27.92 19.65 -14.83
CA MET A 1 -27.07 20.44 -13.91
C MET A 1 -26.43 19.47 -12.96
N ALA A 2 -25.18 19.70 -12.56
CA ALA A 2 -24.54 18.90 -11.52
C ALA A 2 -25.31 19.02 -10.20
N LEU A 3 -25.42 17.91 -9.47
CA LEU A 3 -26.01 17.89 -8.13
C LEU A 3 -25.07 18.54 -7.10
N THR A 4 -25.64 19.09 -6.04
CA THR A 4 -24.87 19.56 -4.86
C THR A 4 -25.25 18.77 -3.61
N LEU A 5 -24.34 18.75 -2.62
CA LEU A 5 -24.60 18.09 -1.34
C LEU A 5 -25.76 18.75 -0.59
N GLU A 6 -25.88 20.08 -0.68
CA GLU A 6 -26.99 20.85 -0.10
C GLU A 6 -28.33 20.42 -0.70
N GLN A 7 -28.40 20.24 -2.02
CA GLN A 7 -29.60 19.74 -2.69
C GLN A 7 -29.97 18.34 -2.20
N LEU A 8 -29.00 17.43 -2.13
CA LEU A 8 -29.23 16.06 -1.65
C LEU A 8 -29.65 16.02 -0.18
N ASN A 9 -29.03 16.84 0.67
CA ASN A 9 -29.31 16.89 2.11
C ASN A 9 -30.67 17.54 2.41
N ALA A 10 -31.09 18.54 1.64
CA ALA A 10 -32.36 19.25 1.83
C ALA A 10 -33.58 18.55 1.21
N ALA A 11 -33.37 17.67 0.22
CA ALA A 11 -34.44 16.95 -0.46
C ALA A 11 -35.18 15.97 0.46
N ASP A 12 -36.49 15.78 0.24
CA ASP A 12 -37.21 14.66 0.85
C ASP A 12 -36.63 13.31 0.40
N LEU A 13 -36.97 12.23 1.10
CA LEU A 13 -36.37 10.91 0.84
C LEU A 13 -36.62 10.40 -0.60
N ALA A 14 -37.83 10.61 -1.14
CA ALA A 14 -38.17 10.13 -2.47
C ALA A 14 -37.40 10.89 -3.56
N THR A 15 -37.30 12.21 -3.41
CA THR A 15 -36.52 13.07 -4.29
C THR A 15 -35.03 12.71 -4.19
N ALA A 16 -34.49 12.59 -2.98
CA ALA A 16 -33.08 12.25 -2.76
C ALA A 16 -32.71 10.87 -3.33
N ALA A 17 -33.59 9.88 -3.21
CA ALA A 17 -33.39 8.56 -3.82
C ALA A 17 -33.36 8.65 -5.35
N SER A 18 -34.29 9.40 -5.94
CA SER A 18 -34.32 9.65 -7.39
C SER A 18 -33.05 10.34 -7.91
N LEU A 19 -32.49 11.29 -7.15
CA LEU A 19 -31.23 11.94 -7.50
C LEU A 19 -30.05 10.95 -7.59
N LEU A 20 -30.04 9.94 -6.72
CA LEU A 20 -29.02 8.90 -6.64
C LEU A 20 -29.36 7.64 -7.46
N ASP A 21 -30.44 7.65 -8.25
CA ASP A 21 -30.83 6.50 -9.05
C ASP A 21 -29.77 6.14 -10.11
N GLY A 22 -29.63 4.86 -10.42
CA GLY A 22 -28.65 4.35 -11.40
C GLY A 22 -27.20 4.22 -10.89
N LEU A 23 -26.90 4.58 -9.63
CA LEU A 23 -25.57 4.35 -9.05
C LEU A 23 -25.23 2.86 -8.94
N TYR A 24 -26.19 2.06 -8.48
CA TYR A 24 -26.11 0.60 -8.44
C TYR A 24 -27.14 0.02 -9.41
N GLU A 25 -26.71 -0.90 -10.26
CA GLU A 25 -27.55 -1.45 -11.32
C GLU A 25 -28.83 -2.08 -10.78
N HIS A 26 -29.98 -1.55 -11.19
CA HIS A 26 -31.33 -1.97 -10.77
C HIS A 26 -31.52 -2.18 -9.25
N SER A 27 -30.74 -1.48 -8.42
CA SER A 27 -30.66 -1.71 -6.97
C SER A 27 -30.78 -0.41 -6.16
N PRO A 28 -31.92 0.31 -6.25
CA PRO A 28 -32.10 1.60 -5.58
C PRO A 28 -32.06 1.51 -4.05
N TRP A 29 -32.37 0.33 -3.49
CA TRP A 29 -32.43 0.05 -2.06
C TRP A 29 -31.13 0.42 -1.31
N ILE A 30 -29.97 0.37 -2.00
CA ILE A 30 -28.67 0.70 -1.41
C ILE A 30 -28.59 2.20 -1.11
N ALA A 31 -28.90 3.02 -2.11
CA ALA A 31 -28.90 4.47 -1.98
C ALA A 31 -30.02 4.93 -1.04
N GLU A 32 -31.22 4.34 -1.14
CA GLU A 32 -32.35 4.61 -0.26
C GLU A 32 -32.02 4.38 1.22
N ALA A 33 -31.39 3.25 1.54
CA ALA A 33 -30.97 2.96 2.91
C ALA A 33 -29.82 3.86 3.37
N ALA A 34 -28.87 4.19 2.48
CA ALA A 34 -27.77 5.09 2.82
C ALA A 34 -28.27 6.51 3.17
N LEU A 35 -29.34 6.99 2.53
CA LEU A 35 -29.93 8.32 2.79
C LEU A 35 -30.43 8.52 4.23
N ALA A 36 -30.58 7.46 5.02
CA ALA A 36 -30.86 7.54 6.46
C ALA A 36 -29.68 8.11 7.26
N GLN A 37 -28.47 8.15 6.70
CA GLN A 37 -27.26 8.67 7.34
C GLN A 37 -26.99 10.16 7.05
N ARG A 38 -27.93 10.85 6.38
CA ARG A 38 -27.85 12.29 6.14
C ARG A 38 -27.86 13.10 7.45
N PRO A 39 -27.26 14.30 7.48
CA PRO A 39 -26.63 14.99 6.36
C PRO A 39 -25.23 14.48 6.04
N PHE A 40 -24.90 14.41 4.75
CA PHE A 40 -23.56 14.07 4.28
C PHE A 40 -22.68 15.32 4.16
N ARG A 41 -21.41 15.20 4.58
CA ARG A 41 -20.37 16.23 4.51
C ARG A 41 -19.55 16.16 3.21
N SER A 42 -19.49 15.00 2.56
CA SER A 42 -18.68 14.76 1.36
C SER A 42 -19.24 13.64 0.48
N LEU A 43 -18.79 13.55 -0.77
CA LEU A 43 -19.12 12.43 -1.66
C LEU A 43 -18.51 11.11 -1.16
N ALA A 44 -17.32 11.17 -0.55
CA ALA A 44 -16.68 10.00 0.06
C ALA A 44 -17.53 9.43 1.21
N GLN A 45 -18.18 10.28 2.00
CA GLN A 45 -19.12 9.83 3.03
C GLN A 45 -20.35 9.12 2.44
N ILE A 46 -20.90 9.62 1.32
CA ILE A 46 -22.01 8.97 0.61
C ILE A 46 -21.58 7.59 0.11
N LYS A 47 -20.41 7.49 -0.53
CA LYS A 47 -19.84 6.22 -1.00
C LYS A 47 -19.70 5.23 0.15
N TYR A 48 -19.09 5.65 1.26
CA TYR A 48 -18.89 4.79 2.42
C TYR A 48 -20.22 4.32 3.03
N ALA A 49 -21.21 5.23 3.15
CA ALA A 49 -22.55 4.87 3.63
C ALA A 49 -23.21 3.79 2.77
N MET A 50 -23.07 3.86 1.44
CA MET A 50 -23.57 2.85 0.52
C MET A 50 -22.80 1.52 0.63
N ALA A 51 -21.47 1.58 0.79
CA ALA A 51 -20.65 0.38 1.03
C ALA A 51 -21.06 -0.35 2.32
N GLN A 52 -21.29 0.39 3.40
CA GLN A 52 -21.76 -0.17 4.67
C GLN A 52 -23.16 -0.80 4.59
N VAL A 53 -24.06 -0.22 3.79
CA VAL A 53 -25.37 -0.82 3.52
C VAL A 53 -25.21 -2.15 2.80
N LEU A 54 -24.36 -2.21 1.77
CA LEU A 54 -24.15 -3.43 1.00
C LEU A 54 -23.43 -4.50 1.83
N ASP A 55 -22.42 -4.14 2.61
CA ASP A 55 -21.68 -5.08 3.46
C ASP A 55 -22.60 -5.80 4.47
N LYS A 56 -23.55 -5.06 5.07
CA LYS A 56 -24.53 -5.60 6.02
C LYS A 56 -25.68 -6.35 5.35
N ALA A 57 -25.80 -6.31 4.02
CA ALA A 57 -26.88 -6.97 3.31
C ALA A 57 -26.70 -8.50 3.32
N PRO A 58 -27.81 -9.28 3.31
CA PRO A 58 -27.74 -10.73 3.17
C PRO A 58 -26.99 -11.14 1.90
N VAL A 59 -26.29 -12.29 1.94
CA VAL A 59 -25.53 -12.83 0.79
C VAL A 59 -26.38 -12.91 -0.47
N GLN A 60 -27.66 -13.28 -0.36
CA GLN A 60 -28.57 -13.34 -1.50
C GLN A 60 -28.76 -11.96 -2.17
N ALA A 61 -28.94 -10.89 -1.39
CA ALA A 61 -29.07 -9.53 -1.94
C ALA A 61 -27.78 -9.06 -2.63
N LYS A 62 -26.61 -9.43 -2.08
CA LYS A 62 -25.30 -9.18 -2.72
C LYS A 62 -25.20 -9.91 -4.07
N LEU A 63 -25.61 -11.18 -4.13
CA LEU A 63 -25.61 -11.96 -5.38
C LEU A 63 -26.61 -11.42 -6.40
N ASP A 64 -27.80 -11.00 -5.98
CA ASP A 64 -28.82 -10.44 -6.85
C ASP A 64 -28.36 -9.10 -7.45
N LEU A 65 -27.68 -8.26 -6.66
CA LEU A 65 -27.02 -7.04 -7.15
C LEU A 65 -25.98 -7.36 -8.24
N ILE A 66 -25.11 -8.35 -8.01
CA ILE A 66 -24.09 -8.71 -9.00
C ILE A 66 -24.75 -9.22 -10.28
N ARG A 67 -25.79 -10.04 -10.17
CA ARG A 67 -26.55 -10.56 -11.32
C ARG A 67 -27.35 -9.51 -12.07
N ALA A 68 -27.68 -8.39 -11.42
CA ALA A 68 -28.31 -7.26 -12.08
C ALA A 68 -27.36 -6.53 -13.04
N HIS A 69 -26.04 -6.66 -12.85
CA HIS A 69 -25.06 -6.05 -13.75
C HIS A 69 -24.93 -6.86 -15.04
N PRO A 70 -24.84 -6.19 -16.20
CA PRO A 70 -24.66 -6.86 -17.47
C PRO A 70 -23.27 -7.47 -17.60
N GLU A 71 -23.18 -8.60 -18.31
CA GLU A 71 -21.90 -9.20 -18.70
C GLU A 71 -21.08 -8.23 -19.58
N LEU A 72 -19.76 -8.20 -19.38
CA LEU A 72 -18.84 -7.49 -20.26
C LEU A 72 -18.84 -8.11 -21.65
N ALA A 73 -19.07 -7.30 -22.67
CA ALA A 73 -19.24 -7.72 -24.06
C ALA A 73 -20.27 -8.87 -24.24
N GLY A 74 -21.27 -8.94 -23.35
CA GLY A 74 -22.30 -9.98 -23.37
C GLY A 74 -23.42 -9.71 -24.37
N LYS A 75 -24.40 -10.62 -24.42
CA LYS A 75 -25.57 -10.54 -25.34
C LYS A 75 -26.37 -9.24 -25.21
N ALA A 76 -26.37 -8.61 -24.04
CA ALA A 76 -27.04 -7.32 -23.83
C ALA A 76 -26.43 -6.19 -24.66
N MET A 77 -25.11 -6.25 -24.91
CA MET A 77 -24.39 -5.30 -25.77
C MET A 77 -24.75 -5.49 -27.26
N GLU A 78 -24.92 -6.74 -27.70
CA GLU A 78 -25.33 -7.07 -29.08
C GLU A 78 -26.79 -6.73 -29.36
N THR A 79 -27.64 -6.75 -28.33
CA THR A 79 -29.09 -6.49 -28.42
C THR A 79 -29.48 -5.06 -28.05
N ASN A 80 -28.53 -4.18 -27.71
CA ASN A 80 -28.75 -2.81 -27.24
C ASN A 80 -29.72 -2.72 -26.03
N THR A 81 -29.67 -3.68 -25.11
CA THR A 81 -30.53 -3.74 -23.91
C THR A 81 -29.82 -3.29 -22.63
N LEU A 82 -28.58 -2.81 -22.75
CA LEU A 82 -27.82 -2.21 -21.64
C LEU A 82 -28.47 -0.91 -21.15
N THR A 83 -28.31 -0.59 -19.87
CA THR A 83 -28.61 0.75 -19.34
C THR A 83 -27.72 1.81 -20.00
N ALA A 84 -28.13 3.07 -19.91
CA ALA A 84 -27.38 4.18 -20.50
C ALA A 84 -25.97 4.28 -19.90
N GLU A 85 -25.87 4.05 -18.59
CA GLU A 85 -24.64 4.03 -17.81
C GLU A 85 -23.70 2.91 -18.30
N SER A 86 -24.17 1.66 -18.34
CA SER A 86 -23.35 0.52 -18.80
C SER A 86 -22.96 0.63 -20.27
N THR A 87 -23.83 1.19 -21.12
CA THR A 87 -23.51 1.45 -22.53
C THR A 87 -22.35 2.43 -22.66
N ASN A 88 -22.35 3.52 -21.90
CA ASN A 88 -21.28 4.51 -21.92
C ASN A 88 -19.94 3.93 -21.43
N GLU A 89 -19.98 3.15 -20.35
CA GLU A 89 -18.81 2.51 -19.74
C GLU A 89 -18.13 1.51 -20.70
N GLN A 90 -18.89 0.57 -21.28
CA GLN A 90 -18.32 -0.44 -22.18
C GLN A 90 -17.85 0.15 -23.52
N ASN A 91 -18.51 1.20 -24.03
CA ASN A 91 -18.06 1.93 -25.21
C ASN A 91 -16.72 2.63 -24.98
N LYS A 92 -16.57 3.32 -23.83
CA LYS A 92 -15.30 4.00 -23.47
C LYS A 92 -14.14 3.02 -23.32
N ALA A 93 -14.39 1.83 -22.77
CA ALA A 93 -13.40 0.76 -22.67
C ALA A 93 -13.06 0.10 -24.03
N GLY A 94 -13.74 0.48 -25.12
CA GLY A 94 -13.49 -0.06 -26.45
C GLY A 94 -13.96 -1.50 -26.66
N LEU A 95 -14.75 -2.05 -25.74
CA LEU A 95 -15.27 -3.42 -25.83
C LEU A 95 -16.26 -3.61 -26.99
N THR A 96 -16.88 -2.52 -27.47
CA THR A 96 -17.69 -2.51 -28.70
C THR A 96 -16.86 -2.59 -29.98
N ARG A 97 -15.52 -2.60 -29.88
CA ARG A 97 -14.57 -2.71 -30.99
C ARG A 97 -13.63 -3.90 -30.82
N CYS A 98 -14.11 -4.99 -30.21
CA CYS A 98 -13.38 -6.25 -30.14
C CYS A 98 -13.28 -6.93 -31.51
N THR A 99 -12.16 -7.62 -31.78
CA THR A 99 -12.07 -8.54 -32.92
C THR A 99 -12.95 -9.77 -32.68
N PRO A 100 -13.31 -10.55 -33.71
CA PRO A 100 -14.07 -11.78 -33.53
C PRO A 100 -13.41 -12.78 -32.56
N GLU A 101 -12.07 -12.89 -32.59
CA GLU A 101 -11.30 -13.77 -31.71
C GLU A 101 -11.33 -13.28 -30.26
N GLU A 102 -11.15 -11.97 -30.04
CA GLU A 102 -11.26 -11.35 -28.71
C GLU A 102 -12.66 -11.56 -28.13
N LEU A 103 -13.71 -11.37 -28.93
CA LEU A 103 -15.10 -11.55 -28.50
C LEU A 103 -15.38 -13.01 -28.14
N GLU A 104 -14.90 -13.95 -28.94
CA GLU A 104 -15.05 -15.38 -28.65
C GLU A 104 -14.31 -15.79 -27.38
N HIS A 105 -13.12 -15.23 -27.15
CA HIS A 105 -12.37 -15.45 -25.91
C HIS A 105 -13.10 -14.90 -24.68
N ILE A 106 -13.61 -13.66 -24.75
CA ILE A 106 -14.41 -13.06 -23.67
C ILE A 106 -15.67 -13.88 -23.41
N ARG A 107 -16.35 -14.39 -24.44
CA ARG A 107 -17.53 -15.27 -24.28
C ARG A 107 -17.18 -16.56 -23.55
N LYS A 108 -16.04 -17.18 -23.89
CA LYS A 108 -15.55 -18.38 -23.20
C LYS A 108 -15.27 -18.07 -21.72
N LEU A 109 -14.60 -16.96 -21.43
CA LEU A 109 -14.33 -16.52 -20.05
C LEU A 109 -15.62 -16.26 -19.27
N ASN A 110 -16.61 -15.55 -19.86
CA ASN A 110 -17.93 -15.35 -19.25
C ASN A 110 -18.62 -16.68 -18.92
N ALA A 111 -18.61 -17.65 -19.84
CA ALA A 111 -19.21 -18.95 -19.61
C ALA A 111 -18.52 -19.74 -18.49
N GLU A 112 -17.19 -19.77 -18.47
CA GLU A 112 -16.41 -20.45 -17.43
C GLU A 112 -16.58 -19.79 -16.07
N TYR A 113 -16.58 -18.46 -16.03
CA TYR A 113 -16.76 -17.67 -14.82
C TYR A 113 -18.16 -17.85 -14.24
N GLY A 114 -19.20 -17.71 -15.07
CA GLY A 114 -20.59 -17.92 -14.65
C GLY A 114 -20.82 -19.33 -14.12
N LYS A 115 -20.20 -20.35 -14.74
CA LYS A 115 -20.25 -21.74 -14.26
C LYS A 115 -19.56 -21.91 -12.89
N ARG A 116 -18.43 -21.23 -12.67
CA ARG A 116 -17.62 -21.37 -11.45
C ARG A 116 -18.23 -20.62 -10.26
N PHE A 117 -18.68 -19.39 -10.47
CA PHE A 117 -19.07 -18.48 -9.39
C PHE A 117 -20.59 -18.26 -9.28
N GLY A 118 -21.36 -18.57 -10.33
CA GLY A 118 -22.82 -18.43 -10.32
C GLY A 118 -23.34 -16.99 -10.43
N PHE A 119 -22.48 -16.07 -10.87
CA PHE A 119 -22.76 -14.66 -11.14
C PHE A 119 -21.82 -14.12 -12.24
N PRO A 120 -22.16 -13.01 -12.92
CA PRO A 120 -21.33 -12.45 -14.00
C PRO A 120 -20.02 -11.84 -13.49
N PHE A 121 -19.00 -11.79 -14.36
CA PHE A 121 -17.74 -11.10 -14.05
C PHE A 121 -17.94 -9.59 -14.02
N ILE A 122 -17.52 -8.96 -12.91
CA ILE A 122 -17.64 -7.50 -12.73
C ILE A 122 -16.26 -6.86 -12.65
N LEU A 123 -16.06 -5.85 -13.48
CA LEU A 123 -14.87 -5.01 -13.48
C LEU A 123 -15.28 -3.55 -13.69
N ALA A 124 -14.74 -2.65 -12.88
CA ALA A 124 -14.87 -1.21 -13.11
C ALA A 124 -14.02 -0.81 -14.32
N VAL A 125 -14.58 -0.90 -15.53
CA VAL A 125 -13.83 -0.72 -16.80
C VAL A 125 -13.25 0.67 -17.00
N ARG A 126 -13.73 1.69 -16.26
CA ARG A 126 -13.11 3.03 -16.22
C ARG A 126 -11.80 3.07 -15.41
N GLY A 127 -11.51 2.01 -14.67
CA GLY A 127 -10.24 1.78 -13.98
C GLY A 127 -9.99 2.66 -12.75
N PRO A 128 -8.80 2.56 -12.14
CA PRO A 128 -8.41 3.33 -10.96
C PRO A 128 -8.37 4.85 -11.22
N ARG A 129 -7.93 5.27 -12.41
CA ARG A 129 -7.84 6.67 -12.84
C ARG A 129 -9.15 7.28 -13.36
N GLY A 130 -10.12 6.45 -13.75
CA GLY A 130 -11.39 6.89 -14.35
C GLY A 130 -11.35 7.12 -15.88
N ALA A 131 -10.19 6.89 -16.52
CA ALA A 131 -9.94 7.12 -17.95
C ALA A 131 -10.27 5.93 -18.87
N GLY A 132 -10.52 4.74 -18.31
CA GLY A 132 -10.67 3.49 -19.08
C GLY A 132 -9.47 2.56 -18.95
N LEU A 133 -9.74 1.27 -18.78
CA LEU A 133 -8.74 0.21 -18.93
C LEU A 133 -8.59 -0.18 -20.40
N ALA A 134 -7.38 -0.55 -20.81
CA ALA A 134 -7.16 -1.15 -22.10
C ALA A 134 -7.80 -2.55 -22.17
N LYS A 135 -8.20 -2.97 -23.38
CA LYS A 135 -8.81 -4.28 -23.60
C LYS A 135 -7.95 -5.45 -23.07
N ALA A 136 -6.63 -5.35 -23.26
CA ALA A 136 -5.68 -6.36 -22.76
C ALA A 136 -5.73 -6.46 -21.23
N GLU A 137 -5.72 -5.33 -20.51
CA GLU A 137 -5.81 -5.30 -19.05
C GLU A 137 -7.12 -5.90 -18.53
N ILE A 138 -8.23 -5.68 -19.25
CA ILE A 138 -9.54 -6.26 -18.93
C ILE A 138 -9.48 -7.78 -19.06
N ILE A 139 -8.97 -8.29 -20.18
CA ILE A 139 -8.86 -9.74 -20.45
C ILE A 139 -7.92 -10.41 -19.46
N GLU A 140 -6.73 -9.86 -19.22
CA GLU A 140 -5.76 -10.39 -18.25
C GLU A 140 -6.32 -10.41 -16.82
N THR A 141 -7.08 -9.37 -16.44
CA THR A 141 -7.76 -9.33 -15.14
C THR A 141 -8.84 -10.39 -15.04
N PHE A 142 -9.58 -10.62 -16.12
CA PHE A 142 -10.61 -11.65 -16.19
C PHE A 142 -10.00 -13.05 -16.04
N GLU A 143 -8.98 -13.37 -16.83
CA GLU A 143 -8.25 -14.64 -16.76
C GLU A 143 -7.66 -14.88 -15.37
N ARG A 144 -7.01 -13.88 -14.78
CA ARG A 144 -6.46 -13.97 -13.42
C ARG A 144 -7.55 -14.29 -12.40
N ARG A 145 -8.63 -13.52 -12.38
CA ARG A 145 -9.71 -13.64 -11.39
C ARG A 145 -10.52 -14.92 -11.54
N LEU A 146 -10.53 -15.55 -12.72
CA LEU A 146 -11.12 -16.86 -12.91
C LEU A 146 -10.51 -17.93 -11.98
N HIS A 147 -9.28 -17.74 -11.51
CA HIS A 147 -8.60 -18.67 -10.60
C HIS A 147 -8.90 -18.43 -9.12
N ASN A 148 -9.59 -17.36 -8.75
CA ASN A 148 -9.86 -16.99 -7.35
C ASN A 148 -10.75 -18.00 -6.60
N HIS A 149 -10.62 -18.02 -5.27
CA HIS A 149 -11.58 -18.72 -4.41
C HIS A 149 -12.95 -18.02 -4.48
N PRO A 150 -14.09 -18.75 -4.48
CA PRO A 150 -15.42 -18.14 -4.58
C PRO A 150 -15.70 -17.02 -3.56
N ASP A 151 -15.30 -17.21 -2.30
CA ASP A 151 -15.51 -16.20 -1.26
C ASP A 151 -14.72 -14.91 -1.52
N PHE A 152 -13.48 -15.04 -2.00
CA PHE A 152 -12.65 -13.90 -2.36
C PHE A 152 -13.21 -13.17 -3.58
N GLU A 153 -13.65 -13.93 -4.59
CA GLU A 153 -14.17 -13.37 -5.83
C GLU A 153 -15.50 -12.61 -5.64
N LEU A 154 -16.35 -13.08 -4.72
CA LEU A 154 -17.55 -12.35 -4.34
C LEU A 154 -17.19 -10.95 -3.79
N GLY A 155 -16.20 -10.88 -2.90
CA GLY A 155 -15.70 -9.60 -2.37
C GLY A 155 -15.11 -8.70 -3.45
N GLU A 156 -14.28 -9.26 -4.35
CA GLU A 156 -13.71 -8.52 -5.48
C GLU A 156 -14.77 -7.97 -6.44
N ALA A 157 -15.82 -8.73 -6.72
CA ALA A 157 -16.94 -8.27 -7.54
C ALA A 157 -17.65 -7.08 -6.89
N LEU A 158 -17.95 -7.15 -5.59
CA LEU A 158 -18.60 -6.06 -4.85
C LEU A 158 -17.73 -4.79 -4.80
N ARG A 159 -16.40 -4.93 -4.59
CA ARG A 159 -15.46 -3.79 -4.65
C ARG A 159 -15.45 -3.12 -6.01
N ASN A 160 -15.54 -3.89 -7.10
CA ASN A 160 -15.66 -3.32 -8.45
C ASN A 160 -17.00 -2.60 -8.65
N ILE A 161 -18.11 -3.11 -8.10
CA ILE A 161 -19.40 -2.39 -8.09
C ILE A 161 -19.29 -1.09 -7.31
N HIS A 162 -18.62 -1.07 -6.15
CA HIS A 162 -18.37 0.17 -5.39
C HIS A 162 -17.57 1.18 -6.19
N ARG A 163 -16.55 0.74 -6.95
CA ARG A 163 -15.80 1.63 -7.85
C ARG A 163 -16.68 2.18 -8.98
N ILE A 164 -17.55 1.36 -9.57
CA ILE A 164 -18.52 1.82 -10.59
C ILE A 164 -19.45 2.88 -9.98
N ALA A 165 -20.02 2.60 -8.81
CA ALA A 165 -20.93 3.51 -8.12
C ALA A 165 -20.26 4.84 -7.75
N GLU A 166 -19.00 4.83 -7.29
CA GLU A 166 -18.22 6.05 -7.02
C GLU A 166 -18.05 6.90 -8.28
N ILE A 167 -17.69 6.27 -9.39
CA ILE A 167 -17.49 6.98 -10.65
C ILE A 167 -18.81 7.60 -11.15
N ARG A 168 -19.93 6.87 -11.04
CA ARG A 168 -21.26 7.38 -11.40
C ARG A 168 -21.71 8.51 -10.45
N LEU A 169 -21.35 8.43 -9.17
CA LEU A 169 -21.59 9.48 -8.18
C LEU A 169 -20.84 10.75 -8.57
N ASN A 170 -19.56 10.64 -8.90
CA ASN A 170 -18.75 11.76 -9.37
C ASN A 170 -19.37 12.42 -10.60
N ASP A 171 -19.80 11.64 -11.60
CA ASP A 171 -20.44 12.17 -12.81
C ASP A 171 -21.73 12.95 -12.48
N LYS A 172 -22.58 12.45 -11.56
CA LYS A 172 -23.82 13.14 -11.13
C LYS A 172 -23.56 14.48 -10.43
N PHE A 173 -22.48 14.56 -9.64
CA PHE A 173 -22.08 15.76 -8.92
C PHE A 173 -21.13 16.66 -9.73
N GLY A 174 -20.79 16.26 -10.96
CA GLY A 174 -19.79 16.98 -11.77
C GLY A 174 -18.42 17.06 -11.09
N TYR A 175 -18.11 16.11 -10.20
CA TYR A 175 -16.88 16.07 -9.43
C TYR A 175 -15.78 15.36 -10.20
N THR A 176 -14.56 15.90 -10.14
CA THR A 176 -13.35 15.28 -10.67
C THR A 176 -12.27 15.35 -9.60
N PRO A 177 -11.60 14.23 -9.26
CA PRO A 177 -10.49 14.23 -8.29
C PRO A 177 -9.21 14.80 -8.94
N GLU A 178 -9.19 16.09 -9.26
CA GLU A 178 -8.12 16.73 -10.06
C GLU A 178 -6.72 16.57 -9.47
N LEU A 179 -6.54 16.73 -8.16
CA LEU A 179 -5.24 16.57 -7.52
C LEU A 179 -4.86 15.09 -7.43
N GLY A 180 -5.81 14.22 -7.10
CA GLY A 180 -5.58 12.78 -7.09
C GLY A 180 -5.21 12.22 -8.47
N ASN A 181 -5.80 12.78 -9.52
CA ASN A 181 -5.49 12.51 -10.91
C ASN A 181 -4.04 12.87 -11.26
N ASP A 182 -3.56 14.04 -10.80
CA ASP A 182 -2.17 14.47 -11.02
C ASP A 182 -1.17 13.60 -10.27
N VAL A 183 -1.47 13.24 -9.01
CA VAL A 183 -0.65 12.31 -8.20
C VAL A 183 -0.57 10.94 -8.88
N TRP A 184 -1.69 10.44 -9.40
CA TRP A 184 -1.72 9.19 -10.16
C TRP A 184 -0.86 9.30 -11.44
N ASP A 185 -1.05 10.37 -12.22
CA ASP A 185 -0.34 10.58 -13.49
C ASP A 185 1.17 10.76 -13.30
N TRP A 186 1.63 11.38 -12.21
CA TRP A 186 3.06 11.49 -11.89
C TRP A 186 3.70 10.13 -11.60
N GLN A 187 3.03 9.26 -10.85
CA GLN A 187 3.52 7.92 -10.52
C GLN A 187 3.63 7.05 -11.78
N GLU A 188 2.62 7.08 -12.65
CA GLU A 188 2.63 6.36 -13.93
C GLU A 188 3.71 6.86 -14.88
N LYS A 189 3.93 8.18 -14.95
CA LYS A 189 5.02 8.76 -15.75
C LYS A 189 6.39 8.37 -15.20
N LEU A 190 6.55 8.38 -13.87
CA LEU A 190 7.81 7.99 -13.23
C LEU A 190 8.11 6.49 -13.46
N ALA A 191 7.08 5.65 -13.46
CA ALA A 191 7.16 4.21 -13.71
C ALA A 191 7.61 3.83 -15.13
N GLN A 192 7.79 4.80 -16.04
CA GLN A 192 8.40 4.54 -17.35
C GLN A 192 9.91 4.29 -17.27
N HIS A 193 10.56 4.67 -16.16
CA HIS A 193 11.96 4.36 -15.91
C HIS A 193 12.08 3.00 -15.22
N SER A 194 12.82 2.07 -15.84
CA SER A 194 13.09 0.75 -15.30
C SER A 194 14.47 0.26 -15.71
N ASP A 195 15.10 -0.55 -14.85
CA ASP A 195 16.43 -1.09 -15.03
C ASP A 195 16.47 -2.06 -16.24
N PRO A 196 17.58 -2.07 -17.00
CA PRO A 196 17.78 -3.03 -18.09
C PRO A 196 17.62 -4.48 -17.62
N GLY A 197 17.05 -5.33 -18.47
CA GLY A 197 16.70 -6.72 -18.17
C GLY A 197 15.30 -6.91 -17.54
N TYR A 198 14.72 -5.84 -17.01
CA TYR A 198 13.33 -5.76 -16.53
C TYR A 198 12.47 -4.90 -17.46
N ALA A 199 13.00 -3.76 -17.91
CA ALA A 199 12.31 -2.84 -18.82
C ALA A 199 11.79 -3.52 -20.09
N GLU A 200 12.61 -4.38 -20.73
CA GLU A 200 12.25 -5.08 -21.98
C GLU A 200 11.15 -6.12 -21.78
N LYS A 201 10.89 -6.51 -20.53
CA LYS A 201 9.82 -7.44 -20.14
C LYS A 201 8.57 -6.70 -19.66
N GLY A 202 8.55 -5.37 -19.72
CA GLY A 202 7.47 -4.55 -19.16
C GLY A 202 7.42 -4.56 -17.62
N GLN A 203 8.52 -4.93 -16.97
CA GLN A 203 8.61 -5.01 -15.51
C GLN A 203 9.20 -3.71 -14.95
N LEU A 204 8.68 -3.25 -13.81
CA LEU A 204 9.18 -2.07 -13.11
C LEU A 204 10.23 -2.49 -12.07
N THR A 205 11.46 -2.04 -12.26
CA THR A 205 12.56 -2.20 -11.31
C THR A 205 13.40 -0.94 -11.35
N VAL A 206 13.57 -0.28 -10.22
CA VAL A 206 14.39 0.92 -10.08
C VAL A 206 15.22 0.74 -8.83
N THR A 207 16.51 0.43 -9.00
CA THR A 207 17.41 0.15 -7.87
C THR A 207 18.46 1.25 -7.70
N TYR A 208 18.95 1.46 -6.47
CA TYR A 208 19.83 2.57 -6.12
C TYR A 208 20.93 2.89 -7.15
N LEU A 209 20.98 4.14 -7.62
CA LEU A 209 22.00 4.72 -8.52
C LEU A 209 22.22 3.99 -9.86
N THR A 210 21.25 3.22 -10.34
CA THR A 210 21.21 2.83 -11.75
C THR A 210 20.81 4.03 -12.63
N ASP A 211 20.85 3.84 -13.95
CA ASP A 211 20.38 4.85 -14.91
C ASP A 211 18.89 5.18 -14.71
N ALA A 212 18.06 4.16 -14.45
CA ALA A 212 16.63 4.35 -14.19
C ALA A 212 16.41 5.16 -12.91
N HIS A 213 17.15 4.85 -11.85
CA HIS A 213 17.08 5.56 -10.58
C HIS A 213 17.49 7.02 -10.69
N ARG A 214 18.60 7.31 -11.38
CA ARG A 214 19.04 8.68 -11.65
C ARG A 214 18.04 9.43 -12.53
N ALA A 215 17.42 8.77 -13.50
CA ALA A 215 16.37 9.37 -14.33
C ALA A 215 15.11 9.71 -13.50
N CYS A 216 14.70 8.84 -12.57
CA CYS A 216 13.64 9.13 -11.60
C CYS A 216 13.99 10.35 -10.74
N ALA A 217 15.18 10.38 -10.14
CA ALA A 217 15.62 11.48 -9.29
C ALA A 217 15.60 12.83 -10.03
N GLN A 218 16.13 12.85 -11.26
CA GLN A 218 16.09 14.02 -12.12
C GLN A 218 14.65 14.42 -12.45
N ARG A 219 13.78 13.47 -12.79
CA ARG A 219 12.37 13.78 -13.12
C ARG A 219 11.63 14.39 -11.94
N ILE A 220 11.77 13.82 -10.74
CA ILE A 220 11.17 14.36 -9.50
C ILE A 220 11.71 15.77 -9.24
N SER A 221 13.02 16.00 -9.39
CA SER A 221 13.64 17.32 -9.22
C SER A 221 13.03 18.37 -10.16
N HIS A 222 12.79 18.03 -11.43
CA HIS A 222 12.13 18.94 -12.36
C HIS A 222 10.68 19.23 -11.94
N TRP A 223 9.91 18.21 -11.57
CA TRP A 223 8.53 18.40 -11.13
C TRP A 223 8.42 19.18 -9.82
N MET A 224 9.35 19.04 -8.88
CA MET A 224 9.41 19.91 -7.70
C MET A 224 9.60 21.37 -8.11
N ARG A 225 10.48 21.69 -9.07
CA ARG A 225 10.60 23.07 -9.59
C ARG A 225 9.31 23.55 -10.24
N ASP A 226 8.66 22.71 -11.05
CA ASP A 226 7.38 23.03 -11.70
C ASP A 226 6.25 23.25 -10.68
N CYS A 227 6.30 22.58 -9.52
CA CYS A 227 5.36 22.78 -8.42
C CYS A 227 5.62 24.08 -7.63
N GLY A 228 6.73 24.78 -7.88
CA GLY A 228 7.00 26.07 -7.27
C GLY A 228 7.72 26.02 -5.92
N PHE A 229 8.48 24.96 -5.67
CA PHE A 229 9.47 24.90 -4.59
C PHE A 229 10.56 25.96 -4.80
N ASP A 230 11.01 26.60 -3.71
CA ASP A 230 11.99 27.69 -3.78
C ASP A 230 13.43 27.15 -3.96
N GLU A 231 13.73 25.98 -3.38
CA GLU A 231 15.03 25.31 -3.48
C GLU A 231 14.79 23.84 -3.86
N VAL A 232 15.54 23.33 -4.84
CA VAL A 232 15.48 21.91 -5.24
C VAL A 232 16.87 21.39 -5.59
N GLU A 233 17.30 20.34 -4.89
CA GLU A 233 18.58 19.68 -5.08
C GLU A 233 18.49 18.15 -5.07
N ILE A 234 19.54 17.50 -5.55
CA ILE A 234 19.79 16.07 -5.33
C ILE A 234 21.01 15.99 -4.42
N ASP A 235 20.85 15.39 -3.26
CA ASP A 235 21.85 15.44 -2.18
C ASP A 235 22.97 14.41 -2.34
N ALA A 236 23.92 14.38 -1.40
CA ALA A 236 25.11 13.53 -1.46
C ALA A 236 24.83 12.01 -1.43
N VAL A 237 23.63 11.58 -1.05
CA VAL A 237 23.20 10.17 -1.13
C VAL A 237 22.14 9.95 -2.21
N GLY A 238 21.85 10.96 -3.02
CA GLY A 238 20.92 10.91 -4.12
C GLY A 238 19.46 11.21 -3.74
N ASN A 239 19.17 11.62 -2.50
CA ASN A 239 17.79 12.02 -2.17
C ASN A 239 17.42 13.25 -3.01
N VAL A 240 16.16 13.34 -3.44
CA VAL A 240 15.65 14.55 -4.09
C VAL A 240 15.00 15.43 -3.04
N VAL A 241 15.55 16.61 -2.78
CA VAL A 241 15.07 17.50 -1.72
C VAL A 241 14.45 18.75 -2.34
N GLY A 242 13.17 18.98 -2.05
CA GLY A 242 12.47 20.21 -2.40
C GLY A 242 12.09 20.98 -1.13
N ARG A 243 12.45 22.26 -1.05
CA ARG A 243 12.05 23.15 0.05
C ARG A 243 11.14 24.28 -0.42
N TYR A 244 9.97 24.38 0.22
CA TYR A 244 9.03 25.49 0.09
C TYR A 244 9.12 26.37 1.32
N LYS A 245 9.56 27.62 1.14
CA LYS A 245 9.90 28.52 2.24
C LYS A 245 8.65 29.04 2.94
N ALA A 246 8.76 29.21 4.26
CA ALA A 246 7.79 29.92 5.07
C ALA A 246 7.70 31.40 4.69
N ALA A 247 6.75 32.12 5.29
CA ALA A 247 6.70 33.58 5.20
C ALA A 247 7.90 34.27 5.90
N THR A 248 8.57 33.58 6.82
CA THR A 248 9.73 34.09 7.59
C THR A 248 10.88 33.09 7.59
N ASP A 249 12.11 33.57 7.42
CA ASP A 249 13.29 32.69 7.26
C ASP A 249 13.58 31.81 8.48
N ASP A 250 13.38 32.32 9.70
CA ASP A 250 13.70 31.64 10.97
C ASP A 250 12.65 30.59 11.40
N ALA A 251 11.64 30.32 10.58
CA ALA A 251 10.62 29.34 10.92
C ALA A 251 11.17 27.91 10.98
N ARG A 252 10.51 27.05 11.76
CA ARG A 252 10.78 25.59 11.75
C ARG A 252 10.27 24.96 10.45
N THR A 253 10.72 23.74 10.17
CA THR A 253 10.38 22.99 8.97
C THR A 253 9.51 21.78 9.30
N LEU A 254 8.44 21.58 8.53
CA LEU A 254 7.76 20.29 8.46
C LEU A 254 8.49 19.42 7.43
N LEU A 255 9.05 18.30 7.87
CA LEU A 255 9.64 17.30 6.97
C LEU A 255 8.54 16.33 6.53
N THR A 256 8.53 15.99 5.25
CA THR A 256 7.67 14.96 4.69
C THR A 256 8.38 14.31 3.51
N GLY A 257 7.94 13.13 3.11
CA GLY A 257 8.59 12.40 2.04
C GLY A 257 8.36 10.91 2.15
N SER A 258 8.93 10.19 1.18
CA SER A 258 9.02 8.74 1.13
C SER A 258 9.97 8.36 -0.01
N HIS A 259 10.12 7.09 -0.34
CA HIS A 259 11.14 6.60 -1.26
C HIS A 259 10.69 6.54 -2.73
N TYR A 260 11.64 6.48 -3.67
CA TYR A 260 11.36 6.36 -5.11
C TYR A 260 12.02 5.17 -5.81
N ASP A 261 12.92 4.46 -5.13
CA ASP A 261 13.38 3.13 -5.51
C ASP A 261 12.24 2.12 -5.36
N THR A 262 12.45 0.90 -5.90
CA THR A 262 11.43 -0.14 -5.91
C THR A 262 12.09 -1.51 -5.73
N VAL A 263 11.33 -2.47 -5.25
CA VAL A 263 11.68 -3.89 -5.41
C VAL A 263 11.73 -4.30 -6.90
N ARG A 264 12.39 -5.43 -7.17
CA ARG A 264 12.41 -6.02 -8.52
C ARG A 264 11.00 -6.43 -8.95
N ASN A 265 10.58 -5.97 -10.13
CA ASN A 265 9.22 -6.18 -10.65
C ASN A 265 8.14 -5.72 -9.65
N GLY A 266 8.38 -4.56 -9.04
CA GLY A 266 7.51 -3.94 -8.04
C GLY A 266 6.29 -3.23 -8.62
N GLY A 267 5.55 -2.59 -7.72
CA GLY A 267 4.42 -1.73 -8.03
C GLY A 267 4.84 -0.29 -8.36
N LYS A 268 3.87 0.52 -8.79
CA LYS A 268 4.12 1.91 -9.25
C LYS A 268 3.95 2.95 -8.14
N TYR A 269 3.38 2.59 -7.00
CA TYR A 269 2.82 3.51 -6.01
C TYR A 269 3.52 3.44 -4.65
N ASP A 270 4.10 2.28 -4.33
CA ASP A 270 4.99 2.07 -3.18
C ASP A 270 6.07 3.15 -3.09
N GLY A 271 6.20 3.78 -1.92
CA GLY A 271 7.03 4.96 -1.65
C GLY A 271 6.56 6.23 -2.37
N ARG A 272 6.45 6.19 -3.69
CA ARG A 272 6.24 7.35 -4.58
C ARG A 272 5.02 8.18 -4.22
N LEU A 273 3.96 7.55 -3.71
CA LEU A 273 2.78 8.26 -3.22
C LEU A 273 3.13 9.33 -2.17
N GLY A 274 4.02 9.00 -1.23
CA GLY A 274 4.47 9.88 -0.16
C GLY A 274 5.32 11.07 -0.61
N ILE A 275 5.80 11.05 -1.85
CA ILE A 275 6.48 12.18 -2.48
C ILE A 275 5.46 13.08 -3.18
N PHE A 276 4.55 12.47 -3.95
CA PHE A 276 3.67 13.23 -4.85
C PHE A 276 2.48 13.89 -4.15
N VAL A 277 1.99 13.31 -3.04
CA VAL A 277 0.93 13.93 -2.22
C VAL A 277 1.35 15.30 -1.65
N PRO A 278 2.48 15.44 -0.95
CA PRO A 278 2.92 16.75 -0.48
C PRO A 278 3.34 17.69 -1.62
N MET A 279 3.87 17.18 -2.74
CA MET A 279 4.13 18.01 -3.93
C MET A 279 2.85 18.65 -4.49
N ALA A 280 1.74 17.90 -4.55
CA ALA A 280 0.45 18.45 -4.97
C ALA A 280 -0.02 19.59 -4.05
N CYS A 281 0.17 19.43 -2.74
CA CYS A 281 -0.15 20.47 -1.75
C CYS A 281 0.70 21.73 -1.93
N VAL A 282 2.02 21.58 -2.11
CA VAL A 282 2.94 22.70 -2.36
C VAL A 282 2.58 23.43 -3.65
N ARG A 283 2.26 22.70 -4.71
CA ARG A 283 1.82 23.28 -5.98
C ARG A 283 0.58 24.15 -5.81
N GLU A 284 -0.39 23.69 -5.02
CA GLU A 284 -1.62 24.45 -4.78
C GLU A 284 -1.38 25.69 -3.90
N LEU A 285 -0.54 25.57 -2.85
CA LEU A 285 -0.08 26.72 -2.06
C LEU A 285 0.62 27.76 -2.94
N HIS A 286 1.51 27.32 -3.84
CA HIS A 286 2.22 28.19 -4.76
C HIS A 286 1.28 28.89 -5.74
N ARG A 287 0.33 28.16 -6.36
CA ARG A 287 -0.68 28.73 -7.26
C ARG A 287 -1.55 29.78 -6.59
N GLN A 288 -1.83 29.62 -5.30
CA GLN A 288 -2.57 30.59 -4.49
C GLN A 288 -1.70 31.77 -3.99
N GLY A 289 -0.38 31.73 -4.20
CA GLY A 289 0.56 32.68 -3.60
C GLY A 289 0.61 32.61 -2.06
N LYS A 290 0.20 31.48 -1.48
CA LYS A 290 0.07 31.30 -0.02
C LYS A 290 1.35 30.73 0.58
N ARG A 291 1.94 31.44 1.54
CA ARG A 291 3.04 30.95 2.39
C ARG A 291 2.50 30.56 3.78
N LEU A 292 3.12 29.54 4.38
CA LEU A 292 2.79 29.03 5.70
C LEU A 292 3.73 29.65 6.77
N PRO A 293 3.39 29.59 8.08
CA PRO A 293 4.28 30.05 9.15
C PRO A 293 5.47 29.11 9.42
N PHE A 294 5.61 28.04 8.64
CA PHE A 294 6.70 27.06 8.68
C PHE A 294 7.11 26.66 7.27
N HIS A 295 8.34 26.18 7.11
CA HIS A 295 8.84 25.65 5.83
C HIS A 295 8.26 24.25 5.60
N ILE A 296 8.12 23.85 4.34
CA ILE A 296 7.89 22.45 3.98
C ILE A 296 9.15 21.93 3.29
N GLU A 297 9.69 20.80 3.75
CA GLU A 297 10.75 20.07 3.07
C GLU A 297 10.19 18.71 2.65
N VAL A 298 10.13 18.48 1.33
CA VAL A 298 9.73 17.20 0.73
C VAL A 298 10.99 16.47 0.29
N VAL A 299 11.19 15.26 0.79
CA VAL A 299 12.33 14.39 0.44
C VAL A 299 11.83 13.17 -0.31
N GLY A 300 12.30 12.99 -1.54
CA GLY A 300 12.28 11.70 -2.22
C GLY A 300 13.50 10.90 -1.80
N PHE A 301 13.34 9.96 -0.87
CA PHE A 301 14.44 9.14 -0.36
C PHE A 301 14.96 8.20 -1.44
N SER A 302 16.29 8.12 -1.52
CA SER A 302 16.96 7.45 -2.63
C SER A 302 17.01 5.93 -2.50
N GLU A 303 16.89 5.38 -1.31
CA GLU A 303 16.88 3.94 -1.11
C GLU A 303 16.20 3.58 0.22
N GLU A 304 15.07 2.89 0.11
CA GLU A 304 14.41 2.23 1.22
C GLU A 304 14.58 0.71 1.14
N GLU A 305 14.44 0.11 -0.04
CA GLU A 305 14.15 -1.33 -0.20
C GLU A 305 15.35 -2.26 -0.02
N GLY A 306 16.59 -1.74 -0.06
CA GLY A 306 17.83 -2.51 0.05
C GLY A 306 18.07 -3.49 -1.09
N GLN A 307 17.66 -3.17 -2.33
CA GLN A 307 17.63 -4.16 -3.44
C GLN A 307 18.98 -4.33 -4.13
N ARG A 308 19.74 -3.24 -4.29
CA ARG A 308 21.05 -3.28 -4.94
C ARG A 308 22.16 -3.61 -3.96
N TYR A 309 22.10 -3.00 -2.78
CA TYR A 309 23.04 -3.16 -1.69
C TYR A 309 22.28 -3.48 -0.41
N LYS A 310 22.89 -4.20 0.54
CA LYS A 310 22.31 -4.48 1.87
C LYS A 310 22.46 -3.24 2.76
N ALA A 311 21.83 -2.16 2.34
CA ALA A 311 21.88 -0.82 2.93
C ALA A 311 20.47 -0.18 2.93
N THR A 312 19.48 -0.90 3.45
CA THR A 312 18.10 -0.43 3.65
C THR A 312 18.08 0.87 4.44
N PHE A 313 17.22 1.83 4.05
CA PHE A 313 17.10 3.16 4.66
C PHE A 313 18.38 4.00 4.57
N LEU A 314 19.18 3.84 3.53
CA LEU A 314 20.41 4.62 3.36
C LEU A 314 20.12 6.12 3.22
N GLY A 315 19.08 6.47 2.46
CA GLY A 315 18.69 7.85 2.20
C GLY A 315 18.26 8.59 3.47
N SER A 316 17.29 8.04 4.20
CA SER A 316 16.81 8.57 5.48
C SER A 316 17.83 8.43 6.61
N GLY A 317 18.61 7.36 6.63
CA GLY A 317 19.72 7.15 7.56
C GLY A 317 20.76 8.27 7.50
N ALA A 318 21.08 8.78 6.31
CA ALA A 318 21.98 9.92 6.16
C ALA A 318 21.45 11.20 6.80
N LEU A 319 20.12 11.43 6.79
CA LEU A 319 19.51 12.59 7.43
C LEU A 319 19.60 12.57 8.95
N ILE A 320 19.73 11.38 9.56
CA ILE A 320 19.88 11.25 11.02
C ILE A 320 21.34 11.06 11.46
N GLY A 321 22.27 10.96 10.50
CA GLY A 321 23.69 10.68 10.76
C GLY A 321 24.04 9.20 10.93
N ASP A 322 23.15 8.28 10.56
CA ASP A 322 23.33 6.81 10.60
C ASP A 322 23.81 6.23 9.25
N PHE A 323 24.39 7.05 8.37
CA PHE A 323 25.03 6.52 7.17
C PHE A 323 26.28 5.72 7.55
N ARG A 324 26.33 4.45 7.15
CA ARG A 324 27.41 3.55 7.53
C ARG A 324 28.51 3.49 6.48
N GLN A 325 29.74 3.83 6.87
CA GLN A 325 30.88 3.88 5.96
C GLN A 325 31.22 2.51 5.36
N GLU A 326 30.96 1.42 6.08
CA GLU A 326 31.18 0.06 5.58
C GLU A 326 30.29 -0.30 4.37
N TRP A 327 29.18 0.41 4.16
CA TRP A 327 28.33 0.20 2.99
C TRP A 327 29.04 0.54 1.68
N LEU A 328 29.99 1.48 1.71
CA LEU A 328 30.75 1.92 0.54
C LEU A 328 31.51 0.78 -0.14
N GLU A 329 31.91 -0.24 0.63
CA GLU A 329 32.69 -1.38 0.15
C GLU A 329 31.81 -2.58 -0.24
N GLN A 330 30.49 -2.51 -0.01
CA GLN A 330 29.56 -3.55 -0.46
C GLN A 330 29.49 -3.56 -1.99
N LYS A 331 29.45 -4.76 -2.56
CA LYS A 331 29.33 -4.99 -4.00
C LYS A 331 27.93 -5.44 -4.35
N ASP A 332 27.43 -4.95 -5.48
CA ASP A 332 26.22 -5.48 -6.11
C ASP A 332 26.49 -6.81 -6.83
N ALA A 333 25.47 -7.33 -7.52
CA ALA A 333 25.55 -8.60 -8.24
C ALA A 333 26.57 -8.59 -9.41
N ASP A 334 26.89 -7.41 -9.95
CA ASP A 334 27.84 -7.22 -11.04
C ASP A 334 29.25 -6.89 -10.53
N GLY A 335 29.43 -6.84 -9.20
CA GLY A 335 30.70 -6.58 -8.55
C GLY A 335 31.03 -5.10 -8.37
N ILE A 336 30.10 -4.19 -8.68
CA ILE A 336 30.28 -2.73 -8.54
C ILE A 336 30.05 -2.35 -7.08
N THR A 337 31.03 -1.67 -6.49
CA THR A 337 30.92 -1.17 -5.13
C THR A 337 29.94 0.01 -5.03
N LEU A 338 29.32 0.19 -3.86
CA LEU A 338 28.47 1.37 -3.61
C LEU A 338 29.26 2.67 -3.83
N ARG A 339 30.54 2.70 -3.44
CA ARG A 339 31.46 3.81 -3.73
C ARG A 339 31.57 4.12 -5.22
N GLU A 340 31.81 3.11 -6.05
CA GLU A 340 31.91 3.29 -7.51
C GLU A 340 30.59 3.78 -8.10
N ALA A 341 29.44 3.27 -7.61
CA ALA A 341 28.12 3.72 -8.05
C ALA A 341 27.87 5.20 -7.69
N MET A 342 28.19 5.63 -6.47
CA MET A 342 28.09 7.04 -6.05
C MET A 342 29.00 7.96 -6.87
N GLN A 343 30.24 7.55 -7.10
CA GLN A 343 31.20 8.29 -7.94
C GLN A 343 30.72 8.40 -9.38
N HIS A 344 30.19 7.31 -9.94
CA HIS A 344 29.60 7.30 -11.28
C HIS A 344 28.36 8.20 -11.39
N ALA A 345 27.57 8.29 -10.32
CA ALA A 345 26.43 9.21 -10.22
C ALA A 345 26.86 10.68 -10.03
N GLY A 346 28.14 10.95 -9.79
CA GLY A 346 28.65 12.30 -9.53
C GLY A 346 28.37 12.81 -8.11
N LEU A 347 28.05 11.92 -7.17
CA LEU A 347 27.75 12.27 -5.79
C LEU A 347 29.04 12.45 -4.97
N CYS A 348 29.07 13.48 -4.13
CA CYS A 348 30.20 13.78 -3.27
C CYS A 348 30.06 13.06 -1.92
N ILE A 349 30.74 11.93 -1.76
CA ILE A 349 30.68 11.11 -0.53
C ILE A 349 31.10 11.91 0.72
N ASP A 350 32.06 12.82 0.59
CA ASP A 350 32.54 13.65 1.70
C ASP A 350 31.50 14.67 2.19
N ASP A 351 30.43 14.89 1.41
CA ASP A 351 29.31 15.77 1.79
C ASP A 351 28.21 15.05 2.57
N ILE A 352 28.22 13.71 2.68
CA ILE A 352 27.20 12.94 3.40
C ILE A 352 27.01 13.43 4.85
N PRO A 353 28.06 13.70 5.65
CA PRO A 353 27.87 14.20 7.02
C PRO A 353 27.13 15.54 7.10
N LYS A 354 27.13 16.35 6.02
CA LYS A 354 26.42 17.64 5.96
C LYS A 354 24.90 17.46 5.84
N LEU A 355 24.44 16.26 5.49
CA LEU A 355 23.01 15.95 5.35
C LEU A 355 22.30 15.81 6.70
N GLN A 356 23.04 15.59 7.78
CA GLN A 356 22.45 15.40 9.09
C GLN A 356 21.58 16.60 9.49
N ARG A 357 20.31 16.32 9.80
CA ARG A 357 19.34 17.32 10.23
C ARG A 357 19.51 17.61 11.72
N ASP A 358 19.37 18.88 12.08
CA ASP A 358 19.23 19.32 13.47
C ASP A 358 17.74 19.25 13.88
N PRO A 359 17.33 18.31 14.75
CA PRO A 359 15.93 18.14 15.14
C PRO A 359 15.27 19.40 15.69
N ALA A 360 16.03 20.31 16.30
CA ALA A 360 15.49 21.55 16.85
C ALA A 360 14.86 22.44 15.77
N ARG A 361 15.30 22.30 14.51
CA ARG A 361 14.77 23.05 13.36
C ARG A 361 13.53 22.44 12.73
N TYR A 362 13.11 21.24 13.13
CA TYR A 362 12.00 20.51 12.51
C TYR A 362 10.82 20.36 13.47
N LEU A 363 9.60 20.51 12.96
CA LEU A 363 8.34 20.27 13.68
C LEU A 363 8.09 18.76 13.91
N GLY A 364 8.56 17.94 12.98
CA GLY A 364 8.34 16.50 12.93
C GLY A 364 8.42 16.00 11.49
N PHE A 365 8.17 14.70 11.32
CA PHE A 365 8.09 14.01 10.03
C PHE A 365 6.68 13.44 9.80
N ILE A 366 6.07 13.71 8.65
CA ILE A 366 4.84 13.01 8.26
C ILE A 366 4.98 12.36 6.90
N GLU A 367 4.48 11.14 6.77
CA GLU A 367 4.61 10.34 5.56
C GLU A 367 3.26 9.77 5.15
N VAL A 368 2.93 9.91 3.87
CA VAL A 368 1.76 9.27 3.26
C VAL A 368 2.26 8.05 2.51
N HIS A 369 1.58 6.93 2.65
CA HIS A 369 2.01 5.69 2.01
C HIS A 369 0.81 4.84 1.62
N ILE A 370 0.96 3.92 0.68
CA ILE A 370 -0.05 2.86 0.50
C ILE A 370 -0.01 1.91 1.69
N GLU A 371 -1.13 1.28 2.03
CA GLU A 371 -1.18 0.34 3.17
C GLU A 371 -0.24 -0.87 3.01
N GLN A 372 -0.04 -1.33 1.77
CA GLN A 372 0.63 -2.60 1.42
C GLN A 372 -0.03 -3.85 2.01
N GLY A 373 -1.27 -3.71 2.48
CA GLY A 373 -2.06 -4.77 3.10
C GLY A 373 -3.54 -4.68 2.72
N PRO A 374 -4.34 -5.71 3.05
CA PRO A 374 -5.72 -5.82 2.62
C PRO A 374 -6.72 -5.07 3.50
N VAL A 375 -6.31 -4.51 4.65
CA VAL A 375 -7.25 -4.13 5.73
C VAL A 375 -8.17 -2.98 5.30
N LEU A 376 -7.63 -1.89 4.77
CA LEU A 376 -8.43 -0.77 4.26
C LEU A 376 -9.26 -1.18 3.04
N ASN A 377 -8.73 -2.10 2.23
CA ASN A 377 -9.45 -2.65 1.07
C ASN A 377 -10.67 -3.48 1.49
N GLU A 378 -10.51 -4.35 2.48
CA GLU A 378 -11.58 -5.20 3.02
C GLU A 378 -12.64 -4.40 3.79
N LEU A 379 -12.24 -3.33 4.47
CA LEU A 379 -13.13 -2.46 5.22
C LEU A 379 -13.81 -1.37 4.37
N ASP A 380 -13.43 -1.24 3.10
CA ASP A 380 -13.85 -0.16 2.20
C ASP A 380 -13.58 1.25 2.76
N ILE A 381 -12.49 1.39 3.52
CA ILE A 381 -12.04 2.66 4.12
C ILE A 381 -10.91 3.24 3.26
N PRO A 382 -10.95 4.52 2.85
CA PRO A 382 -9.94 5.07 1.94
C PRO A 382 -8.61 5.38 2.62
N LEU A 383 -8.63 5.76 3.91
CA LEU A 383 -7.48 6.26 4.65
C LEU A 383 -7.34 5.58 6.02
N GLY A 384 -6.12 5.22 6.40
CA GLY A 384 -5.78 4.62 7.69
C GLY A 384 -4.79 5.48 8.47
N ILE A 385 -5.09 5.76 9.74
CA ILE A 385 -4.18 6.49 10.63
C ILE A 385 -3.21 5.50 11.25
N VAL A 386 -1.92 5.65 10.97
CA VAL A 386 -0.92 4.69 11.45
C VAL A 386 -0.66 4.89 12.95
N THR A 387 -0.63 3.78 13.70
CA THR A 387 -0.37 3.77 15.14
C THR A 387 1.10 3.58 15.49
N SER A 388 1.75 2.70 14.76
CA SER A 388 3.17 2.42 14.89
C SER A 388 3.63 1.69 13.64
N ILE A 389 4.89 1.88 13.28
CA ILE A 389 5.59 0.91 12.45
C ILE A 389 6.07 -0.21 13.36
N ASN A 390 5.75 -1.45 13.00
CA ASN A 390 6.04 -2.59 13.87
C ASN A 390 7.55 -2.81 14.02
N GLY A 391 7.99 -2.98 15.27
CA GLY A 391 9.32 -3.49 15.55
C GLY A 391 9.41 -4.96 15.15
N SER A 392 10.59 -5.41 14.73
CA SER A 392 10.79 -6.78 14.27
C SER A 392 12.00 -7.45 14.93
N ALA A 393 11.93 -8.77 15.07
CA ALA A 393 13.06 -9.64 15.41
C ALA A 393 13.03 -10.84 14.47
N ARG A 394 14.13 -11.07 13.76
CA ARG A 394 14.28 -12.19 12.82
C ARG A 394 15.34 -13.16 13.30
N TYR A 395 15.00 -14.43 13.34
CA TYR A 395 15.90 -15.50 13.74
C TYR A 395 16.12 -16.51 12.62
N ILE A 396 17.35 -17.00 12.49
CA ILE A 396 17.68 -18.21 11.75
C ILE A 396 17.90 -19.32 12.77
N CYS A 397 17.16 -20.42 12.62
CA CYS A 397 17.08 -21.47 13.62
C CYS A 397 17.34 -22.84 13.01
N GLU A 398 17.84 -23.75 13.84
CA GLU A 398 17.98 -25.16 13.49
C GLU A 398 17.53 -26.02 14.66
N MET A 399 16.68 -27.02 14.38
CA MET A 399 16.32 -28.10 15.30
C MET A 399 17.06 -29.37 14.89
N ILE A 400 17.73 -30.02 15.85
CA ILE A 400 18.62 -31.14 15.63
C ILE A 400 18.14 -32.33 16.46
N GLY A 401 17.70 -33.37 15.76
CA GLY A 401 17.27 -34.64 16.30
C GLY A 401 18.23 -35.77 15.91
N MET A 402 17.66 -36.88 15.47
CA MET A 402 18.41 -38.06 15.02
C MET A 402 17.75 -38.70 13.82
N ALA A 403 18.51 -38.81 12.73
CA ALA A 403 18.02 -39.52 11.54
C ALA A 403 17.95 -41.02 11.82
N SER A 404 16.83 -41.64 11.48
CA SER A 404 16.62 -43.08 11.67
C SER A 404 15.62 -43.64 10.66
N HIS A 405 15.56 -44.96 10.52
CA HIS A 405 14.67 -45.59 9.54
C HIS A 405 13.20 -45.50 9.97
N ALA A 406 12.34 -44.97 9.11
CA ALA A 406 10.95 -44.63 9.43
C ALA A 406 10.06 -45.85 9.72
N GLY A 407 10.38 -47.03 9.17
CA GLY A 407 9.59 -48.25 9.40
C GLY A 407 10.01 -49.06 10.62
N THR A 408 11.27 -48.94 11.06
CA THR A 408 11.85 -49.83 12.09
C THR A 408 12.13 -49.10 13.40
N THR A 409 12.10 -47.76 13.42
CA THR A 409 12.24 -46.98 14.65
C THR A 409 10.87 -46.80 15.32
N PRO A 410 10.65 -47.37 16.52
CA PRO A 410 9.41 -47.17 17.28
C PRO A 410 9.17 -45.69 17.62
N MET A 411 7.90 -45.29 17.77
CA MET A 411 7.54 -43.87 17.96
C MET A 411 8.13 -43.26 19.24
N ASP A 412 8.21 -44.03 20.34
CA ASP A 412 8.76 -43.61 21.63
C ASP A 412 10.29 -43.42 21.62
N ARG A 413 10.97 -43.84 20.54
CA ARG A 413 12.42 -43.74 20.37
C ARG A 413 12.86 -42.68 19.37
N ARG A 414 11.92 -41.99 18.72
CA ARG A 414 12.26 -40.96 17.73
C ARG A 414 12.71 -39.67 18.37
N ARG A 415 13.72 -39.05 17.77
CA ARG A 415 14.13 -37.67 17.98
C ARG A 415 13.87 -36.92 16.68
N ASP A 416 12.61 -36.74 16.35
CA ASP A 416 12.16 -36.18 15.07
C ASP A 416 12.22 -34.64 15.13
N ALA A 417 13.16 -34.05 14.39
CA ALA A 417 13.35 -32.61 14.35
C ALA A 417 12.19 -31.90 13.65
N ALA A 418 11.64 -32.47 12.56
CA ALA A 418 10.56 -31.85 11.81
C ALA A 418 9.26 -31.80 12.64
N CYS A 419 8.94 -32.87 13.38
CA CYS A 419 7.80 -32.84 14.30
C CYS A 419 7.99 -31.85 15.45
N GLY A 420 9.21 -31.62 15.92
CA GLY A 420 9.51 -30.57 16.90
C GLY A 420 9.22 -29.17 16.34
N VAL A 421 9.66 -28.91 15.11
CA VAL A 421 9.40 -27.62 14.44
C VAL A 421 7.93 -27.45 14.06
N ALA A 422 7.21 -28.50 13.68
CA ALA A 422 5.77 -28.43 13.41
C ALA A 422 4.96 -28.03 14.66
N GLU A 423 5.35 -28.52 15.83
CA GLU A 423 4.73 -28.12 17.10
C GLU A 423 5.00 -26.65 17.43
N LEU A 424 6.24 -26.19 17.21
CA LEU A 424 6.60 -24.79 17.34
C LEU A 424 5.83 -23.90 16.36
N ALA A 425 5.68 -24.30 15.09
CA ALA A 425 4.98 -23.55 14.07
C ALA A 425 3.52 -23.26 14.47
N LEU A 426 2.83 -24.24 15.04
CA LEU A 426 1.47 -24.05 15.56
C LEU A 426 1.44 -23.20 16.84
N TYR A 427 2.51 -23.20 17.63
CA TYR A 427 2.60 -22.36 18.81
C TYR A 427 2.81 -20.89 18.47
N ILE A 428 3.72 -20.56 17.55
CA ILE A 428 4.03 -19.15 17.22
C ILE A 428 2.79 -18.41 16.73
N GLU A 429 1.95 -19.06 15.91
CA GLU A 429 0.69 -18.51 15.41
C GLU A 429 -0.27 -18.23 16.58
N LYS A 430 -0.48 -19.23 17.45
CA LYS A 430 -1.31 -19.08 18.66
C LYS A 430 -0.79 -18.01 19.60
N ARG A 431 0.53 -17.86 19.71
CA ARG A 431 1.15 -16.90 20.62
C ARG A 431 0.97 -15.48 20.10
N ALA A 432 1.20 -15.22 18.81
CA ALA A 432 1.00 -13.91 18.20
C ALA A 432 -0.47 -13.48 18.26
N ALA A 433 -1.40 -14.40 17.96
CA ALA A 433 -2.84 -14.13 17.99
C ALA A 433 -3.37 -13.66 19.37
N ARG A 434 -2.69 -14.00 20.48
CA ARG A 434 -3.07 -13.54 21.83
C ARG A 434 -2.90 -12.04 22.03
N ASP A 435 -1.94 -11.42 21.33
CA ASP A 435 -1.69 -9.99 21.44
C ASP A 435 -2.63 -9.17 20.52
N GLY A 436 -3.30 -9.83 19.58
CA GLY A 436 -4.22 -9.22 18.60
C GLY A 436 -3.53 -8.40 17.50
N THR A 437 -2.41 -7.74 17.80
CA THR A 437 -1.68 -6.84 16.90
C THR A 437 -0.27 -7.34 16.53
N SER A 438 0.18 -8.44 17.13
CA SER A 438 1.44 -9.08 16.77
C SER A 438 1.26 -10.06 15.62
N VAL A 439 2.32 -10.22 14.84
CA VAL A 439 2.42 -11.25 13.81
C VAL A 439 3.69 -12.08 14.01
N ALA A 440 3.58 -13.39 13.82
CA ALA A 440 4.70 -14.32 13.90
C ALA A 440 4.64 -15.28 12.72
N THR A 441 5.74 -15.34 11.96
CA THR A 441 5.78 -16.10 10.70
C THR A 441 7.00 -17.00 10.66
N MET A 442 6.80 -18.27 10.31
CA MET A 442 7.87 -19.19 9.91
C MET A 442 7.96 -19.23 8.39
N GLY A 443 8.73 -18.30 7.81
CA GLY A 443 8.78 -18.10 6.36
C GLY A 443 9.68 -19.10 5.62
N GLN A 444 10.66 -19.68 6.31
CA GLN A 444 11.52 -20.74 5.77
C GLN A 444 11.36 -22.00 6.63
N LEU A 445 11.19 -23.14 5.98
CA LEU A 445 11.09 -24.45 6.63
C LEU A 445 11.69 -25.53 5.72
N ASN A 446 12.80 -26.13 6.13
CA ASN A 446 13.58 -27.05 5.30
C ASN A 446 14.07 -28.26 6.11
N VAL A 447 13.90 -29.47 5.56
CA VAL A 447 14.55 -30.69 6.03
C VAL A 447 15.67 -31.02 5.05
N PRO A 448 16.92 -30.63 5.34
CA PRO A 448 18.01 -30.77 4.38
C PRO A 448 18.27 -32.25 4.07
N SER A 449 18.30 -32.58 2.79
CA SER A 449 18.47 -33.97 2.29
C SER A 449 17.40 -34.93 2.82
N GLY A 450 16.18 -34.45 3.05
CA GLY A 450 15.05 -35.26 3.51
C GLY A 450 14.76 -36.44 2.58
N SER A 451 14.36 -37.58 3.16
CA SER A 451 13.94 -38.79 2.45
C SER A 451 12.63 -39.31 3.03
N VAL A 452 11.74 -39.81 2.17
CA VAL A 452 10.40 -40.30 2.54
C VAL A 452 10.41 -41.37 3.63
N ASN A 453 11.47 -42.18 3.71
CA ASN A 453 11.61 -43.31 4.63
C ASN A 453 12.59 -43.05 5.79
N VAL A 454 12.97 -41.81 6.05
CA VAL A 454 13.91 -41.43 7.11
C VAL A 454 13.26 -40.41 8.05
N VAL A 455 13.30 -40.69 9.35
CA VAL A 455 12.91 -39.73 10.40
C VAL A 455 13.83 -38.50 10.30
N PRO A 456 13.29 -37.27 10.17
CA PRO A 456 14.13 -36.07 10.04
C PRO A 456 15.05 -35.85 11.25
N GLY A 457 16.35 -35.99 11.02
CA GLY A 457 17.38 -35.71 12.03
C GLY A 457 17.70 -34.21 12.17
N ARG A 458 17.23 -33.37 11.25
CA ARG A 458 17.51 -31.94 11.24
C ARG A 458 16.40 -31.18 10.53
N CYS A 459 16.07 -29.99 11.01
CA CYS A 459 15.13 -29.09 10.37
C CYS A 459 15.59 -27.64 10.56
N GLN A 460 15.77 -26.92 9.46
CA GLN A 460 16.21 -25.52 9.42
C GLN A 460 14.99 -24.65 9.15
N PHE A 461 14.86 -23.55 9.88
CA PHE A 461 13.70 -22.67 9.76
C PHE A 461 14.04 -21.23 10.15
N SER A 462 13.18 -20.29 9.75
CA SER A 462 13.27 -18.89 10.17
C SER A 462 12.10 -18.49 11.05
N LEU A 463 12.29 -17.43 11.85
CA LEU A 463 11.22 -16.74 12.55
C LEU A 463 11.25 -15.26 12.18
N ASP A 464 10.12 -14.68 11.78
CA ASP A 464 9.91 -13.24 11.64
C ASP A 464 8.81 -12.83 12.62
N LEU A 465 9.19 -12.08 13.65
CA LEU A 465 8.37 -11.77 14.82
C LEU A 465 8.20 -10.26 14.89
N ARG A 466 6.96 -9.75 14.71
CA ARG A 466 6.69 -8.31 14.67
C ARG A 466 5.59 -7.90 15.65
N ALA A 467 5.73 -6.72 16.23
CA ALA A 467 4.74 -6.13 17.14
C ALA A 467 4.80 -4.59 17.12
N PRO A 468 3.71 -3.89 17.49
CA PRO A 468 3.66 -2.43 17.49
C PRO A 468 4.50 -1.77 18.60
N THR A 469 4.96 -2.53 19.60
CA THR A 469 5.85 -2.02 20.65
C THR A 469 7.02 -2.95 20.88
N ASN A 470 8.13 -2.40 21.38
CA ASN A 470 9.32 -3.19 21.69
C ASN A 470 9.02 -4.20 22.81
N GLU A 471 8.22 -3.79 23.80
CA GLU A 471 7.82 -4.60 24.95
C GLU A 471 6.99 -5.80 24.52
N GLN A 472 5.98 -5.58 23.66
CA GLN A 472 5.15 -6.65 23.13
C GLN A 472 5.94 -7.60 22.24
N ARG A 473 6.81 -7.08 21.36
CA ARG A 473 7.72 -7.91 20.54
C ARG A 473 8.61 -8.77 21.44
N ASP A 474 9.27 -8.17 22.43
CA ASP A 474 10.24 -8.86 23.26
C ASP A 474 9.57 -9.89 24.18
N ALA A 475 8.34 -9.65 24.65
CA ALA A 475 7.53 -10.65 25.34
C ALA A 475 7.17 -11.84 24.43
N MET A 476 6.71 -11.58 23.20
CA MET A 476 6.42 -12.63 22.23
C MET A 476 7.67 -13.45 21.88
N VAL A 477 8.79 -12.79 21.65
CA VAL A 477 10.10 -13.45 21.41
C VAL A 477 10.47 -14.33 22.60
N ALA A 478 10.40 -13.81 23.83
CA ALA A 478 10.74 -14.58 25.02
C ALA A 478 9.87 -15.84 25.16
N ASP A 479 8.55 -15.72 24.95
CA ASP A 479 7.62 -16.84 25.03
C ASP A 479 7.86 -17.89 23.93
N ILE A 480 8.26 -17.47 22.73
CA ILE A 480 8.59 -18.38 21.62
C ILE A 480 9.91 -19.10 21.88
N LEU A 481 10.95 -18.39 22.33
CA LEU A 481 12.23 -19.01 22.67
C LEU A 481 12.11 -19.99 23.84
N ALA A 482 11.27 -19.68 24.83
CA ALA A 482 10.96 -20.59 25.92
C ALA A 482 10.24 -21.86 25.43
N GLU A 483 9.31 -21.74 24.49
CA GLU A 483 8.62 -22.90 23.91
C GLU A 483 9.57 -23.78 23.08
N ILE A 484 10.51 -23.19 22.34
CA ILE A 484 11.55 -23.95 21.62
C ILE A 484 12.33 -24.84 22.59
N GLU A 485 12.77 -24.29 23.72
CA GLU A 485 13.48 -25.03 24.76
C GLU A 485 12.59 -26.14 25.36
N ALA A 486 11.34 -25.84 25.69
CA ALA A 486 10.40 -26.82 26.25
C ALA A 486 10.12 -28.00 25.29
N ILE A 487 9.92 -27.70 24.00
CA ILE A 487 9.76 -28.72 22.95
C ILE A 487 11.04 -29.56 22.83
N ALA A 488 12.21 -28.92 22.81
CA ALA A 488 13.49 -29.60 22.68
C ALA A 488 13.73 -30.56 23.85
N GLN A 489 13.51 -30.12 25.09
CA GLN A 489 13.65 -30.96 26.29
C GLN A 489 12.69 -32.15 26.26
N ARG A 490 11.38 -31.91 26.04
CA ARG A 490 10.36 -32.97 26.05
C ARG A 490 10.58 -34.01 24.95
N ARG A 491 11.05 -33.59 23.78
CA ARG A 491 11.29 -34.49 22.63
C ARG A 491 12.71 -35.06 22.58
N GLY A 492 13.62 -34.59 23.43
CA GLY A 492 15.05 -34.97 23.41
C GLY A 492 15.79 -34.48 22.16
N LEU A 493 15.44 -33.29 21.68
CA LEU A 493 16.08 -32.60 20.57
C LEU A 493 17.12 -31.60 21.11
N ARG A 494 17.97 -31.10 20.21
CA ARG A 494 18.83 -29.93 20.44
C ARG A 494 18.40 -28.84 19.46
N TYR A 495 18.77 -27.59 19.72
CA TYR A 495 18.48 -26.51 18.79
C TYR A 495 19.57 -25.44 18.82
N SER A 496 19.58 -24.59 17.79
CA SER A 496 20.30 -23.32 17.75
C SER A 496 19.38 -22.21 17.25
N THR A 497 19.60 -21.00 17.75
CA THR A 497 18.89 -19.78 17.34
C THR A 497 19.91 -18.67 17.17
N GLU A 498 19.93 -18.05 16.00
CA GLU A 498 20.76 -16.88 15.69
C GLU A 498 19.84 -15.68 15.46
N LEU A 499 20.01 -14.60 16.23
CA LEU A 499 19.32 -13.34 15.98
C LEU A 499 19.98 -12.64 14.79
N ALA A 500 19.35 -12.73 13.62
CA ALA A 500 19.87 -12.18 12.38
C ALA A 500 19.62 -10.66 12.26
N MET A 501 18.47 -10.19 12.76
CA MET A 501 18.08 -8.78 12.69
C MET A 501 17.14 -8.43 13.84
N LYS A 502 17.31 -7.25 14.41
CA LYS A 502 16.36 -6.64 15.35
C LYS A 502 16.18 -5.17 14.98
N ALA A 503 14.93 -4.74 14.80
CA ALA A 503 14.57 -3.35 14.57
C ALA A 503 13.58 -2.89 15.64
N ALA A 504 13.80 -1.70 16.18
CA ALA A 504 12.90 -1.09 17.15
C ALA A 504 11.55 -0.75 16.49
N ALA A 505 10.47 -0.80 17.28
CA ALA A 505 9.19 -0.21 16.85
C ALA A 505 9.32 1.32 16.76
N ALA A 506 8.61 1.92 15.80
CA ALA A 506 8.53 3.36 15.64
C ALA A 506 7.08 3.83 15.82
N PRO A 507 6.63 4.05 17.07
CA PRO A 507 5.27 4.54 17.34
C PRO A 507 5.07 5.93 16.75
N SER A 508 3.88 6.16 16.20
CA SER A 508 3.49 7.49 15.75
C SER A 508 3.28 8.41 16.96
N ALA A 509 3.78 9.64 16.86
CA ALA A 509 3.65 10.65 17.88
C ALA A 509 2.16 10.98 18.10
N PRO A 510 1.64 10.92 19.35
CA PRO A 510 0.21 11.09 19.61
C PRO A 510 -0.39 12.38 19.05
N GLU A 511 0.32 13.50 19.14
CA GLU A 511 -0.15 14.79 18.63
C GLU A 511 -0.26 14.79 17.10
N TRP A 512 0.65 14.14 16.39
CA TRP A 512 0.59 14.03 14.93
C TRP A 512 -0.49 13.05 14.48
N GLN A 513 -0.71 11.98 15.24
CA GLN A 513 -1.82 11.06 15.00
C GLN A 513 -3.18 11.77 15.16
N GLN A 514 -3.32 12.62 16.18
CA GLN A 514 -4.53 13.43 16.38
C GLN A 514 -4.78 14.42 15.24
N ARG A 515 -3.71 15.02 14.67
CA ARG A 515 -3.84 15.87 13.47
C ARG A 515 -4.32 15.09 12.26
N TRP A 516 -3.82 13.86 12.07
CA TRP A 516 -4.35 12.97 11.03
C TRP A 516 -5.82 12.61 11.28
N GLU A 517 -6.21 12.29 12.51
CA GLU A 517 -7.62 12.02 12.85
C GLU A 517 -8.53 13.21 12.56
N ALA A 518 -8.13 14.42 12.97
CA ALA A 518 -8.90 15.63 12.69
C ALA A 518 -8.98 15.92 11.17
N ALA A 519 -7.89 15.68 10.43
CA ALA A 519 -7.86 15.84 8.99
C ALA A 519 -8.77 14.84 8.27
N VAL A 520 -8.74 13.57 8.67
CA VAL A 520 -9.59 12.52 8.08
C VAL A 520 -11.06 12.71 8.44
N ASP A 521 -11.39 13.11 9.68
CA ASP A 521 -12.78 13.41 10.06
C ASP A 521 -13.35 14.60 9.26
N ALA A 522 -12.53 15.61 8.97
CA ALA A 522 -12.94 16.75 8.16
C ALA A 522 -13.41 16.35 6.74
N LEU A 523 -12.90 15.23 6.21
CA LEU A 523 -13.32 14.66 4.93
C LEU A 523 -14.64 13.88 5.01
N GLY A 524 -15.16 13.65 6.22
CA GLY A 524 -16.39 12.89 6.43
C GLY A 524 -16.25 11.38 6.27
N VAL A 525 -15.03 10.85 6.25
CA VAL A 525 -14.74 9.40 6.14
C VAL A 525 -14.41 8.81 7.53
N PRO A 526 -14.62 7.50 7.76
CA PRO A 526 -14.40 6.91 9.08
C PRO A 526 -12.94 6.97 9.52
N LEU A 527 -12.73 7.16 10.82
CA LEU A 527 -11.41 7.03 11.43
C LEU A 527 -11.09 5.55 11.65
N TYR A 528 -9.94 5.12 11.15
CA TYR A 528 -9.44 3.78 11.39
C TYR A 528 -7.96 3.83 11.77
N ARG A 529 -7.62 3.27 12.93
CA ARG A 529 -6.25 3.22 13.44
C ARG A 529 -5.66 1.84 13.19
N MET A 530 -4.44 1.77 12.68
CA MET A 530 -3.78 0.49 12.39
C MET A 530 -2.24 0.58 12.47
N PRO A 531 -1.53 -0.51 12.80
CA PRO A 531 -0.07 -0.54 12.68
C PRO A 531 0.36 -0.71 11.21
N SER A 532 1.56 -0.23 10.87
CA SER A 532 2.27 -0.66 9.66
C SER A 532 3.00 -1.97 9.94
N GLY A 533 2.78 -2.96 9.08
CA GLY A 533 3.51 -4.22 9.09
C GLY A 533 4.86 -4.13 8.38
N ALA A 534 5.04 -3.19 7.45
CA ALA A 534 6.25 -2.97 6.67
C ALA A 534 7.18 -1.96 7.35
N GLY A 535 8.45 -1.93 6.94
CA GLY A 535 9.35 -0.85 7.35
C GLY A 535 9.17 0.35 6.41
N HIS A 536 9.45 1.56 6.89
CA HIS A 536 9.40 2.79 6.11
C HIS A 536 10.51 3.74 6.58
N ASP A 537 10.89 4.71 5.75
CA ASP A 537 11.83 5.77 6.11
C ASP A 537 11.46 6.47 7.43
N ALA A 538 10.16 6.64 7.73
CA ALA A 538 9.66 7.11 9.04
C ALA A 538 10.29 6.40 10.25
N MET A 539 10.70 5.13 10.13
CA MET A 539 11.40 4.40 11.20
C MET A 539 12.72 5.06 11.58
N LYS A 540 13.48 5.60 10.60
CA LYS A 540 14.73 6.30 10.85
C LYS A 540 14.49 7.68 11.43
N LEU A 541 13.56 8.43 10.87
CA LEU A 541 13.25 9.77 11.34
C LEU A 541 12.70 9.76 12.78
N HIS A 542 11.98 8.70 13.16
CA HIS A 542 11.50 8.47 14.53
C HIS A 542 12.62 8.54 15.59
N GLU A 543 13.85 8.18 15.25
CA GLU A 543 14.96 8.16 16.21
C GLU A 543 15.34 9.56 16.72
N ILE A 544 15.03 10.62 15.96
CA ILE A 544 15.44 11.99 16.30
C ILE A 544 14.29 13.00 16.35
N MET A 545 13.11 12.70 15.81
CA MET A 545 11.97 13.63 15.77
C MET A 545 10.61 12.91 15.84
N PRO A 546 9.53 13.60 16.27
CA PRO A 546 8.20 13.01 16.26
C PRO A 546 7.77 12.71 14.81
N GLN A 547 7.15 11.55 14.60
CA GLN A 547 6.64 11.15 13.28
C GLN A 547 5.20 10.64 13.32
N ALA A 548 4.46 10.75 12.21
CA ALA A 548 3.24 9.96 12.01
C ALA A 548 2.99 9.67 10.53
N MET A 549 2.30 8.56 10.24
CA MET A 549 1.97 8.19 8.87
C MET A 549 0.45 8.16 8.62
N LEU A 550 0.09 8.35 7.35
CA LEU A 550 -1.25 8.14 6.82
C LEU A 550 -1.18 7.08 5.71
N PHE A 551 -1.97 6.03 5.85
CA PHE A 551 -2.13 5.02 4.82
C PHE A 551 -3.26 5.34 3.85
N VAL A 552 -3.05 4.98 2.59
CA VAL A 552 -4.04 5.02 1.52
C VAL A 552 -4.36 3.60 1.09
N ARG A 553 -5.65 3.32 0.90
CA ARG A 553 -6.14 2.01 0.47
C ARG A 553 -5.49 1.56 -0.85
N GLY A 554 -4.97 0.33 -0.86
CA GLY A 554 -4.58 -0.39 -2.07
C GLY A 554 -5.75 -1.14 -2.71
N LEU A 555 -5.71 -1.31 -4.03
CA LEU A 555 -6.60 -2.16 -4.83
C LEU A 555 -6.07 -3.60 -4.88
N ASN A 556 -6.83 -4.51 -5.50
CA ASN A 556 -6.44 -5.92 -5.65
C ASN A 556 -6.08 -6.57 -4.30
N ALA A 557 -6.94 -6.41 -3.29
CA ALA A 557 -6.70 -6.84 -1.90
C ALA A 557 -5.42 -6.24 -1.27
N GLY A 558 -5.05 -5.02 -1.68
CA GLY A 558 -3.92 -4.30 -1.10
C GLY A 558 -2.56 -4.92 -1.39
N ILE A 559 -2.46 -5.71 -2.47
CA ILE A 559 -1.21 -6.25 -2.96
C ILE A 559 -0.19 -5.13 -3.17
N SER A 560 1.04 -5.35 -2.70
CA SER A 560 2.22 -4.51 -2.94
C SER A 560 3.43 -5.40 -3.31
N HIS A 561 4.55 -4.79 -3.68
CA HIS A 561 5.74 -5.49 -4.21
C HIS A 561 5.41 -6.37 -5.42
N ASN A 562 4.46 -5.89 -6.23
CA ASN A 562 3.86 -6.65 -7.32
C ASN A 562 3.34 -5.67 -8.40
N PRO A 563 3.40 -6.02 -9.70
CA PRO A 563 2.92 -5.15 -10.77
C PRO A 563 1.42 -4.83 -10.72
N LEU A 564 0.63 -5.62 -9.97
CA LEU A 564 -0.80 -5.41 -9.76
C LEU A 564 -1.11 -4.41 -8.65
N GLU A 565 -0.11 -3.89 -7.94
CA GLU A 565 -0.29 -2.81 -6.97
C GLU A 565 -0.99 -1.62 -7.63
N SER A 566 -2.04 -1.10 -6.99
CA SER A 566 -2.76 0.06 -7.50
C SER A 566 -3.53 0.78 -6.39
N SER A 567 -3.85 2.06 -6.61
CA SER A 567 -4.81 2.84 -5.81
C SER A 567 -5.61 3.76 -6.73
N THR A 568 -6.79 4.20 -6.28
CA THR A 568 -7.67 5.04 -7.09
C THR A 568 -7.27 6.51 -7.02
N ALA A 569 -7.53 7.27 -8.09
CA ALA A 569 -7.34 8.73 -8.06
C ALA A 569 -8.21 9.40 -6.98
N ASP A 570 -9.38 8.84 -6.67
CA ASP A 570 -10.26 9.33 -5.60
C ASP A 570 -9.65 9.13 -4.20
N ASP A 571 -9.08 7.95 -3.93
CA ASP A 571 -8.38 7.69 -2.65
C ASP A 571 -7.12 8.57 -2.53
N MET A 572 -6.39 8.79 -3.63
CA MET A 572 -5.26 9.73 -3.67
C MET A 572 -5.70 11.17 -3.44
N GLN A 573 -6.83 11.60 -4.01
CA GLN A 573 -7.39 12.94 -3.77
C GLN A 573 -7.69 13.14 -2.29
N LEU A 574 -8.33 12.16 -1.64
CA LEU A 574 -8.59 12.22 -0.20
C LEU A 574 -7.31 12.33 0.62
N SER A 575 -6.22 11.67 0.19
CA SER A 575 -4.92 11.80 0.88
C SER A 575 -4.32 13.22 0.74
N VAL A 576 -4.46 13.86 -0.43
CA VAL A 576 -4.04 15.25 -0.66
C VAL A 576 -4.89 16.23 0.17
N ASP A 577 -6.20 16.00 0.24
CA ASP A 577 -7.10 16.82 1.03
C ASP A 577 -6.80 16.68 2.53
N ALA A 578 -6.57 15.45 3.02
CA ALA A 578 -6.14 15.20 4.40
C ALA A 578 -4.81 15.90 4.71
N PHE A 579 -3.81 15.78 3.84
CA PHE A 579 -2.52 16.45 4.01
C PHE A 579 -2.69 17.98 4.07
N SER A 580 -3.51 18.53 3.18
CA SER A 580 -3.86 19.96 3.17
C SER A 580 -4.55 20.41 4.45
N HIS A 581 -5.43 19.57 5.04
CA HIS A 581 -6.02 19.82 6.34
C HIS A 581 -4.98 19.86 7.46
N VAL A 582 -4.01 18.93 7.49
CA VAL A 582 -2.90 18.95 8.47
C VAL A 582 -2.09 20.23 8.34
N LEU A 583 -1.75 20.65 7.12
CA LEU A 583 -1.03 21.92 6.89
C LEU A 583 -1.80 23.13 7.42
N ASN A 584 -3.11 23.17 7.20
CA ASN A 584 -3.96 24.26 7.69
C ASN A 584 -4.10 24.26 9.21
N GLN A 585 -4.23 23.09 9.85
CA GLN A 585 -4.26 22.96 11.31
C GLN A 585 -2.97 23.50 11.93
N LEU A 586 -1.82 23.04 11.45
CA LEU A 586 -0.51 23.52 11.92
C LEU A 586 -0.34 25.02 11.72
N ALA A 587 -0.85 25.58 10.62
CA ALA A 587 -0.76 27.00 10.35
C ALA A 587 -1.62 27.84 11.30
N GLN A 588 -2.74 27.29 11.78
CA GLN A 588 -3.60 27.93 12.79
C GLN A 588 -3.01 27.84 14.19
N GLU A 589 -2.36 26.73 14.54
CA GLU A 589 -1.70 26.53 15.84
C GLU A 589 -0.50 27.46 16.07
N GLN A 590 0.11 27.96 14.99
CA GLN A 590 1.29 28.86 15.03
C GLN A 590 0.95 30.33 14.84
N GLN A 591 -0.34 30.69 14.71
CA GLN A 591 -0.84 32.06 14.76
C GLN A 591 -1.17 32.44 16.20
#